data_AF-A0A258SDF2-F1
#
_entry.id   AF-A0A258SDF2-F1
#
_cell.length_a   1.000
_cell.length_b   1.000
_cell.length_c   1.000
_cell.angle_alpha   90.00
_cell.angle_beta   90.00
_cell.angle_gamma   90.00
#
_symmetry.space_group_name_H-M   'P 1'
#
loop_
_entity.id
_entity.type
_entity.pdbx_description
1 polymer ?
#
loop_
_entity_poly.entity_id
_entity_poly.type
_entity_poly.pdbx_seq_one_letter_code
_entity_poly.pdbx_strand_id
1 'polypeptide(L)'
;MFQSDIRPPQARLRAAIFAGIMIIAVWWHAMLLPIFTTDVINDYIPWFNHIVDTGPIAAFAHPFGAYNPPYLYLLALATPLKGVIADGFIIKVVGVLGNVAAAAAMWHLLVRLKVDDAKRLAICLLALPTLILNAALLGQSDAMYAAPLLMAMAAAIDRKHPAMLGWCGLAIGIKLQAVLIGPFILVLLIARRVPLHHWLWTPAIYALTLVPAWLAGWPVYDLLTIYAGQADTFHDIALNAPNIWMVAMLLGAQSYDITGLAMVAAVGAVAAYLARFIATARHFTPVMLVRLALLAPLITAGLLPRMHERYFLLADVLALVLAIISPNRSDWRIAAYVQLGSILGLFAYCVGWPWMAGVGAIPMLLATWLTAAPLLQPAANDNPLLARTI
;
A
#
# COMPACT_ATOMS: atom_id res chain seq x y z
N MET A 1 20.71 1.26 31.90
CA MET A 1 19.82 0.35 32.65
C MET A 1 18.61 0.09 31.75
N PHE A 2 18.63 -1.03 31.01
CA PHE A 2 17.57 -1.34 30.05
C PHE A 2 16.29 -1.65 30.83
N GLN A 3 15.22 -0.90 30.55
CA GLN A 3 13.88 -1.28 30.98
C GLN A 3 13.67 -2.75 30.59
N SER A 4 13.49 -3.60 31.60
CA SER A 4 13.00 -4.95 31.44
C SER A 4 11.71 -4.86 30.61
N ASP A 5 11.76 -5.47 29.43
CA ASP A 5 10.71 -5.54 28.41
C ASP A 5 9.54 -6.42 28.92
N ILE A 6 9.00 -6.12 30.11
CA ILE A 6 7.81 -6.75 30.67
C ILE A 6 6.63 -6.21 29.86
N ARG A 7 6.43 -6.80 28.68
CA ARG A 7 5.24 -6.53 27.89
C ARG A 7 4.03 -7.12 28.61
N PRO A 8 2.93 -6.37 28.75
CA PRO A 8 1.69 -6.97 29.23
C PRO A 8 1.29 -8.12 28.28
N PRO A 9 0.72 -9.22 28.79
CA PRO A 9 0.31 -10.34 27.97
C PRO A 9 -0.65 -9.87 26.87
N GLN A 10 -0.35 -10.21 25.63
CA GLN A 10 -1.22 -9.89 24.50
C GLN A 10 -2.37 -10.90 24.46
N ALA A 11 -3.59 -10.40 24.23
CA ALA A 11 -4.74 -11.28 24.09
C ALA A 11 -4.59 -12.13 22.81
N ARG A 12 -4.65 -13.45 22.96
CA ARG A 12 -4.68 -14.37 21.82
C ARG A 12 -6.06 -14.38 21.15
N LEU A 13 -6.08 -14.51 19.83
CA LEU A 13 -7.33 -14.59 19.08
C LEU A 13 -8.01 -15.92 19.36
N ARG A 14 -9.23 -15.88 19.91
CA ARG A 14 -10.03 -17.09 20.18
C ARG A 14 -10.30 -17.82 18.86
N ALA A 15 -10.12 -19.14 18.86
CA ALA A 15 -10.26 -19.96 17.65
C ALA A 15 -11.64 -19.83 16.98
N ALA A 16 -12.72 -19.72 17.77
CA ALA A 16 -14.07 -19.50 17.25
C ALA A 16 -14.24 -18.15 16.55
N ILE A 17 -13.63 -17.08 17.09
CA ILE A 17 -13.65 -15.74 16.47
C ILE A 17 -12.86 -15.79 15.15
N PHE A 18 -11.67 -16.39 15.17
CA PHE A 18 -10.87 -16.58 13.97
C PHE A 18 -11.64 -17.35 12.87
N ALA A 19 -12.29 -18.46 13.24
CA ALA A 19 -13.10 -19.25 12.31
C ALA A 19 -14.26 -18.42 11.72
N GLY A 20 -14.98 -17.65 12.55
CA GLY A 20 -16.04 -16.75 12.09
C GLY A 20 -15.54 -15.70 11.10
N ILE A 21 -14.41 -15.05 11.39
CA ILE A 21 -13.76 -14.08 10.49
C ILE A 21 -13.44 -14.74 9.14
N MET A 22 -12.88 -15.96 9.15
CA MET A 22 -12.51 -16.65 7.92
C MET A 22 -13.71 -17.13 7.11
N ILE A 23 -14.79 -17.58 7.77
CA ILE A 23 -16.04 -17.94 7.07
C ILE A 23 -16.60 -16.71 6.36
N ILE A 24 -16.66 -15.56 7.04
CA ILE A 24 -17.13 -14.29 6.45
C ILE A 24 -16.24 -13.88 5.28
N ALA A 25 -14.92 -13.99 5.42
CA ALA A 25 -13.98 -13.66 4.36
C ALA A 25 -14.18 -14.53 3.11
N VAL A 26 -14.29 -15.85 3.29
CA VAL A 26 -14.52 -16.80 2.19
C VAL A 26 -15.88 -16.54 1.53
N TRP A 27 -16.93 -16.31 2.33
CA TRP A 27 -18.25 -16.01 1.83
C TRP A 27 -18.27 -14.77 0.95
N TRP A 28 -17.67 -13.65 1.41
CA TRP A 28 -17.61 -12.43 0.61
C TRP A 28 -16.76 -12.58 -0.66
N HIS A 29 -15.63 -13.29 -0.61
CA HIS A 29 -14.85 -13.58 -1.81
C HIS A 29 -15.69 -14.36 -2.84
N ALA A 30 -16.43 -15.38 -2.40
CA ALA A 30 -17.28 -16.19 -3.27
C ALA A 30 -18.42 -15.37 -3.89
N MET A 31 -19.04 -14.47 -3.12
CA MET A 31 -20.14 -13.62 -3.62
C MET A 31 -19.68 -12.55 -4.62
N LEU A 32 -18.45 -12.05 -4.49
CA LEU A 32 -17.93 -10.99 -5.35
C LEU A 32 -17.23 -11.51 -6.61
N LEU A 33 -16.77 -12.77 -6.59
CA LEU A 33 -16.05 -13.39 -7.71
C LEU A 33 -16.79 -13.28 -9.05
N PRO A 34 -18.13 -13.48 -9.14
CA PRO A 34 -18.86 -13.39 -10.41
C PRO A 34 -19.00 -11.98 -11.01
N ILE A 35 -18.71 -10.92 -10.25
CA ILE A 35 -18.96 -9.53 -10.68
C ILE A 35 -17.75 -8.98 -11.43
N PHE A 36 -17.85 -8.68 -12.72
CA PHE A 36 -16.74 -8.11 -13.49
C PHE A 36 -16.86 -6.60 -13.62
N THR A 37 -15.82 -5.88 -13.21
CA THR A 37 -15.70 -4.43 -13.38
C THR A 37 -15.17 -4.06 -14.75
N THR A 38 -15.29 -2.77 -15.10
CA THR A 38 -14.77 -2.21 -16.34
C THR A 38 -13.28 -2.51 -16.54
N ASP A 39 -12.45 -2.33 -15.51
CA ASP A 39 -11.01 -2.61 -15.58
C ASP A 39 -10.73 -4.09 -15.94
N VAL A 40 -11.51 -5.04 -15.40
CA VAL A 40 -11.33 -6.46 -15.73
C VAL A 40 -11.66 -6.73 -17.20
N ILE A 41 -12.77 -6.16 -17.68
CA ILE A 41 -13.28 -6.41 -19.03
C ILE A 41 -12.44 -5.70 -20.09
N ASN A 42 -12.07 -4.45 -19.84
CA ASN A 42 -11.47 -3.56 -20.84
C ASN A 42 -9.94 -3.57 -20.82
N ASP A 43 -9.32 -3.92 -19.68
CA ASP A 43 -7.86 -3.90 -19.55
C ASP A 43 -7.31 -5.31 -19.34
N TYR A 44 -7.68 -5.97 -18.24
CA TYR A 44 -6.98 -7.18 -17.81
C TYR A 44 -7.24 -8.41 -18.68
N ILE A 45 -8.48 -8.64 -19.09
CA ILE A 45 -8.81 -9.73 -20.02
C ILE A 45 -8.10 -9.54 -21.37
N PRO A 46 -8.13 -8.35 -22.01
CA PRO A 46 -7.36 -8.10 -23.22
C PRO A 46 -5.85 -8.34 -23.06
N TRP A 47 -5.23 -7.91 -21.96
CA TRP A 47 -3.80 -8.16 -21.73
C TRP A 47 -3.51 -9.65 -21.58
N PHE A 48 -4.34 -10.38 -20.83
CA PHE A 48 -4.20 -11.83 -20.68
C PHE A 48 -4.38 -12.57 -22.01
N ASN A 49 -5.39 -12.21 -22.79
CA ASN A 49 -5.63 -12.82 -24.10
C ASN A 49 -4.53 -12.51 -25.09
N HIS A 50 -3.96 -11.30 -25.09
CA HIS A 50 -2.77 -11.00 -25.88
C HIS A 50 -1.59 -11.95 -25.56
N ILE A 51 -1.37 -12.25 -24.27
CA ILE A 51 -0.33 -13.19 -23.85
C ILE A 51 -0.66 -14.63 -24.30
N VAL A 52 -1.93 -15.04 -24.22
CA VAL A 52 -2.38 -16.36 -24.69
C VAL A 52 -2.17 -16.51 -26.19
N ASP A 53 -2.57 -15.50 -26.97
CA ASP A 53 -2.56 -15.53 -28.43
C ASP A 53 -1.15 -15.43 -29.01
N THR A 54 -0.27 -14.65 -28.37
CA THR A 54 1.11 -14.44 -28.82
C THR A 54 2.09 -15.47 -28.23
N GLY A 55 1.76 -16.03 -27.07
CA GLY A 55 2.61 -16.93 -26.28
C GLY A 55 3.28 -16.21 -25.10
N PRO A 56 3.52 -16.93 -23.97
CA PRO A 56 3.86 -16.36 -22.66
C PRO A 56 5.22 -15.64 -22.59
N ILE A 57 6.07 -15.78 -23.61
CA ILE A 57 7.36 -15.10 -23.71
C ILE A 57 7.31 -14.05 -24.83
N ALA A 58 6.86 -14.46 -26.03
CA ALA A 58 6.85 -13.60 -27.22
C ALA A 58 5.93 -12.37 -27.07
N ALA A 59 4.88 -12.43 -26.25
CA ALA A 59 4.03 -11.28 -25.94
C ALA A 59 4.82 -10.06 -25.43
N PHE A 60 5.95 -10.30 -24.75
CA PHE A 60 6.80 -9.24 -24.20
C PHE A 60 7.78 -8.64 -25.21
N ALA A 61 7.69 -8.97 -26.50
CA ALA A 61 8.50 -8.33 -27.53
C ALA A 61 8.09 -6.88 -27.83
N HIS A 62 6.86 -6.49 -27.49
CA HIS A 62 6.32 -5.17 -27.75
C HIS A 62 5.53 -4.64 -26.55
N PRO A 63 5.35 -3.31 -26.42
CA PRO A 63 4.55 -2.74 -25.36
C PRO A 63 3.09 -3.16 -25.41
N PHE A 64 2.56 -3.65 -24.29
CA PHE A 64 1.13 -3.87 -24.10
C PHE A 64 0.70 -3.60 -22.66
N GLY A 65 -0.50 -3.03 -22.53
CA GLY A 65 -1.06 -2.65 -21.24
C GLY A 65 -0.38 -1.45 -20.58
N ALA A 66 -0.89 -1.12 -19.39
CA ALA A 66 -0.50 0.08 -18.69
C ALA A 66 0.42 -0.18 -17.49
N TYR A 67 0.82 -1.44 -17.23
CA TYR A 67 1.58 -1.81 -16.03
C TYR A 67 3.02 -2.14 -16.40
N ASN A 68 3.94 -1.94 -15.46
CA ASN A 68 5.25 -2.55 -15.62
C ASN A 68 5.11 -4.08 -15.69
N PRO A 69 6.06 -4.75 -16.36
CA PRO A 69 5.95 -6.18 -16.66
C PRO A 69 5.71 -7.15 -15.48
N PRO A 70 6.10 -6.89 -14.22
CA PRO A 70 5.95 -7.89 -13.14
C PRO A 70 4.55 -8.45 -12.96
N TYR A 71 3.51 -7.61 -13.05
CA TYR A 71 2.13 -8.09 -13.01
C TYR A 71 1.77 -8.92 -14.26
N LEU A 72 2.23 -8.48 -15.43
CA LEU A 72 2.02 -9.17 -16.70
C LEU A 72 2.72 -10.55 -16.71
N TYR A 73 3.88 -10.70 -16.06
CA TYR A 73 4.52 -12.02 -15.88
C TYR A 73 3.64 -12.97 -15.07
N LEU A 74 2.94 -12.47 -14.05
CA LEU A 74 2.00 -13.30 -13.29
C LEU A 74 0.81 -13.73 -14.15
N LEU A 75 0.33 -12.87 -15.04
CA LEU A 75 -0.69 -13.23 -16.03
C LEU A 75 -0.16 -14.27 -17.01
N ALA A 76 1.10 -14.14 -17.47
CA ALA A 76 1.75 -15.12 -18.34
C ALA A 76 1.86 -16.50 -17.67
N LEU A 77 2.23 -16.54 -16.38
CA LEU A 77 2.26 -17.77 -15.58
C LEU A 77 0.87 -18.39 -15.38
N ALA A 78 -0.19 -17.58 -15.47
CA ALA A 78 -1.57 -18.03 -15.33
C ALA A 78 -2.20 -18.52 -16.64
N THR A 79 -1.52 -18.37 -17.78
CA THR A 79 -2.02 -18.85 -19.09
C THR A 79 -2.39 -20.33 -19.16
N PRO A 80 -1.77 -21.27 -18.42
CA PRO A 80 -2.21 -22.67 -18.41
C PRO A 80 -3.65 -22.87 -17.88
N LEU A 81 -4.23 -21.89 -17.21
CA LEU A 81 -5.62 -21.92 -16.74
C LEU A 81 -6.63 -21.52 -17.82
N LYS A 82 -6.16 -21.03 -18.98
CA LYS A 82 -7.02 -20.69 -20.12
C LYS A 82 -7.84 -21.91 -20.54
N GLY A 83 -9.16 -21.74 -20.66
CA GLY A 83 -10.09 -22.82 -21.02
C GLY A 83 -10.44 -23.77 -19.86
N VAL A 84 -9.76 -23.70 -18.72
CA VAL A 84 -10.12 -24.43 -17.49
C VAL A 84 -11.15 -23.64 -16.68
N ILE A 85 -10.95 -22.32 -16.57
CA ILE A 85 -11.87 -21.37 -15.92
C ILE A 85 -11.99 -20.11 -16.78
N ALA A 86 -13.01 -19.28 -16.51
CA ALA A 86 -13.23 -18.04 -17.23
C ALA A 86 -12.07 -17.05 -17.04
N ASP A 87 -11.68 -16.33 -18.11
CA ASP A 87 -10.52 -15.43 -18.12
C ASP A 87 -10.55 -14.41 -16.96
N GLY A 88 -11.70 -13.78 -16.72
CA GLY A 88 -11.84 -12.83 -15.63
C GLY A 88 -11.63 -13.47 -14.23
N PHE A 89 -11.92 -14.76 -14.06
CA PHE A 89 -11.60 -15.46 -12.81
C PHE A 89 -10.10 -15.72 -12.67
N ILE A 90 -9.38 -15.98 -13.77
CA ILE A 90 -7.91 -16.10 -13.76
C ILE A 90 -7.30 -14.80 -13.23
N ILE A 91 -7.73 -13.64 -13.74
CA ILE A 91 -7.29 -12.32 -13.26
C ILE A 91 -7.52 -12.18 -11.74
N LYS A 92 -8.72 -12.51 -11.27
CA LYS A 92 -9.06 -12.38 -9.85
C LYS A 92 -8.29 -13.35 -8.97
N VAL A 93 -8.00 -14.57 -9.45
CA VAL A 93 -7.14 -15.52 -8.73
C VAL A 93 -5.75 -14.93 -8.54
N VAL A 94 -5.18 -14.32 -9.57
CA VAL A 94 -3.89 -13.62 -9.48
C VAL A 94 -3.96 -12.51 -8.41
N GLY A 95 -5.01 -11.68 -8.41
CA GLY A 95 -5.25 -10.68 -7.35
C GLY A 95 -5.33 -11.28 -5.94
N VAL A 96 -6.07 -12.38 -5.76
CA VAL A 96 -6.21 -13.08 -4.47
C VAL A 96 -4.89 -13.69 -3.99
N LEU A 97 -4.04 -14.20 -4.91
CA LEU A 97 -2.68 -14.63 -4.57
C LEU A 97 -1.84 -13.46 -4.04
N GLY A 98 -2.07 -12.24 -4.56
CA GLY A 98 -1.52 -11.01 -3.99
C GLY A 98 -1.95 -10.78 -2.53
N ASN A 99 -3.22 -10.99 -2.19
CA ASN A 99 -3.70 -10.92 -0.81
C ASN A 99 -3.02 -11.96 0.09
N VAL A 100 -2.82 -13.18 -0.40
CA VAL A 100 -2.09 -14.24 0.32
C VAL A 100 -0.62 -13.84 0.54
N ALA A 101 0.04 -13.28 -0.46
CA ALA A 101 1.40 -12.76 -0.33
C ALA A 101 1.48 -11.63 0.71
N ALA A 102 0.50 -10.71 0.73
CA ALA A 102 0.41 -9.66 1.73
C ALA A 102 0.21 -10.22 3.15
N ALA A 103 -0.63 -11.25 3.32
CA ALA A 103 -0.81 -11.92 4.61
C ALA A 103 0.47 -12.63 5.07
N ALA A 104 1.21 -13.29 4.16
CA ALA A 104 2.49 -13.90 4.48
C ALA A 104 3.55 -12.85 4.88
N ALA A 105 3.62 -11.72 4.17
CA ALA A 105 4.50 -10.61 4.50
C ALA A 105 4.13 -9.94 5.83
N MET A 106 2.83 -9.78 6.10
CA MET A 106 2.33 -9.31 7.40
C MET A 106 2.71 -10.28 8.52
N TRP A 107 2.59 -11.58 8.32
CA TRP A 107 3.02 -12.57 9.31
C TRP A 107 4.51 -12.41 9.64
N HIS A 108 5.35 -12.30 8.61
CA HIS A 108 6.79 -12.09 8.77
C HIS A 108 7.08 -10.81 9.57
N LEU A 109 6.40 -9.71 9.26
CA LEU A 109 6.48 -8.44 9.98
C LEU A 109 6.02 -8.56 11.45
N LEU A 110 4.87 -9.17 11.72
CA LEU A 110 4.33 -9.35 13.07
C LEU A 110 5.26 -10.21 13.96
N VAL A 111 5.95 -11.18 13.38
CA VAL A 111 7.00 -11.95 14.09
C VAL A 111 8.17 -11.05 14.52
N ARG A 112 8.65 -10.13 13.66
CA ARG A 112 9.68 -9.14 14.04
C ARG A 112 9.20 -8.18 15.14
N LEU A 113 7.91 -7.86 15.11
CA LEU A 113 7.27 -7.01 16.12
C LEU A 113 6.99 -7.77 17.43
N LYS A 114 7.30 -9.08 17.48
CA LYS A 114 7.08 -9.98 18.61
C LYS A 114 5.61 -9.98 19.06
N VAL A 115 4.72 -10.14 18.08
CA VAL A 115 3.27 -10.27 18.31
C VAL A 115 2.91 -11.72 18.60
N ASP A 116 2.12 -11.95 19.64
CA ASP A 116 1.57 -13.27 19.93
C ASP A 116 0.53 -13.66 18.89
N ASP A 117 0.48 -14.93 18.51
CA ASP A 117 -0.48 -15.45 17.51
C ASP A 117 -0.36 -14.74 16.13
N ALA A 118 0.83 -14.23 15.81
CA ALA A 118 1.14 -13.46 14.60
C ALA A 118 0.61 -14.11 13.30
N LYS A 119 0.67 -15.44 13.19
CA LYS A 119 0.17 -16.16 12.02
C LYS A 119 -1.34 -16.01 11.84
N ARG A 120 -2.14 -16.23 12.89
CA ARG A 120 -3.61 -16.12 12.79
C ARG A 120 -4.04 -14.68 12.53
N LEU A 121 -3.42 -13.73 13.24
CA LEU A 121 -3.68 -12.30 13.04
C LEU A 121 -3.34 -11.84 11.63
N ALA A 122 -2.23 -12.32 11.05
CA ALA A 122 -1.88 -12.03 9.67
C ALA A 122 -2.86 -12.67 8.66
N ILE A 123 -3.37 -13.88 8.93
CA ILE A 123 -4.40 -14.50 8.08
C ILE A 123 -5.70 -13.71 8.10
N CYS A 124 -6.06 -13.05 9.22
CA CYS A 124 -7.20 -12.14 9.27
C CYS A 124 -7.10 -10.95 8.30
N LEU A 125 -5.91 -10.65 7.76
CA LEU A 125 -5.76 -9.67 6.69
C LEU A 125 -6.59 -10.03 5.45
N LEU A 126 -6.76 -11.32 5.17
CA LEU A 126 -7.62 -11.80 4.07
C LEU A 126 -9.11 -11.47 4.29
N ALA A 127 -9.50 -11.14 5.52
CA ALA A 127 -10.85 -10.71 5.86
C ALA A 127 -11.02 -9.18 5.84
N LEU A 128 -9.96 -8.41 5.54
CA LEU A 128 -10.03 -6.96 5.52
C LEU A 128 -10.90 -6.52 4.33
N PRO A 129 -12.02 -5.80 4.53
CA PRO A 129 -12.98 -5.49 3.47
C PRO A 129 -12.34 -4.86 2.23
N THR A 130 -11.40 -3.95 2.40
CA THR A 130 -10.73 -3.29 1.27
C THR A 130 -9.88 -4.25 0.44
N LEU A 131 -9.25 -5.27 1.04
CA LEU A 131 -8.52 -6.30 0.30
C LEU A 131 -9.45 -7.25 -0.46
N ILE A 132 -10.60 -7.60 0.15
CA ILE A 132 -11.62 -8.42 -0.50
C ILE A 132 -12.15 -7.69 -1.73
N LEU A 133 -12.56 -6.43 -1.57
CA LEU A 133 -13.09 -5.62 -2.66
C LEU A 133 -12.02 -5.39 -3.75
N ASN A 134 -10.78 -5.10 -3.37
CA ASN A 134 -9.70 -4.88 -4.34
C ASN A 134 -9.46 -6.10 -5.24
N ALA A 135 -9.28 -7.28 -4.66
CA ALA A 135 -8.97 -8.49 -5.44
C ALA A 135 -10.23 -9.16 -6.03
N ALA A 136 -11.21 -9.48 -5.19
CA ALA A 136 -12.35 -10.32 -5.57
C ALA A 136 -13.41 -9.55 -6.36
N LEU A 137 -13.61 -8.26 -6.11
CA LEU A 137 -14.55 -7.44 -6.88
C LEU A 137 -13.85 -6.76 -8.07
N LEU A 138 -12.83 -5.93 -7.81
CA LEU A 138 -12.20 -5.11 -8.86
C LEU A 138 -11.21 -5.88 -9.74
N GLY A 139 -10.75 -7.07 -9.35
CA GLY A 139 -9.66 -7.77 -10.04
C GLY A 139 -8.31 -7.05 -9.98
N GLN A 140 -8.14 -6.13 -9.02
CA GLN A 140 -6.93 -5.35 -8.85
C GLN A 140 -5.85 -6.15 -8.11
N SER A 141 -4.62 -5.69 -8.25
CA SER A 141 -3.41 -6.34 -7.72
C SER A 141 -2.68 -5.46 -6.69
N ASP A 142 -3.35 -4.52 -6.03
CA ASP A 142 -2.68 -3.57 -5.13
C ASP A 142 -1.98 -4.26 -3.93
N ALA A 143 -2.52 -5.38 -3.45
CA ALA A 143 -1.86 -6.17 -2.41
C ALA A 143 -0.47 -6.70 -2.83
N MET A 144 -0.20 -6.83 -4.14
CA MET A 144 1.08 -7.30 -4.65
C MET A 144 2.22 -6.31 -4.44
N TYR A 145 1.98 -5.00 -4.47
CA TYR A 145 3.00 -4.02 -4.11
C TYR A 145 3.05 -3.80 -2.59
N ALA A 146 1.91 -3.96 -1.88
CA ALA A 146 1.88 -3.83 -0.44
C ALA A 146 2.70 -4.93 0.26
N ALA A 147 2.65 -6.17 -0.23
CA ALA A 147 3.42 -7.30 0.31
C ALA A 147 4.93 -7.04 0.43
N PRO A 148 5.66 -6.66 -0.65
CA PRO A 148 7.08 -6.31 -0.53
C PRO A 148 7.30 -5.07 0.35
N LEU A 149 6.39 -4.10 0.42
CA LEU A 149 6.54 -2.98 1.37
C LEU A 149 6.43 -3.40 2.84
N LEU A 150 5.61 -4.41 3.17
CA LEU A 150 5.61 -5.01 4.51
C LEU A 150 6.94 -5.73 4.80
N MET A 151 7.52 -6.39 3.80
CA MET A 151 8.86 -6.99 3.90
C MET A 151 9.95 -5.93 4.06
N ALA A 152 9.84 -4.79 3.35
CA ALA A 152 10.71 -3.64 3.53
C ALA A 152 10.62 -3.11 4.96
N MET A 153 9.40 -3.02 5.52
CA MET A 153 9.21 -2.59 6.90
C MET A 153 9.78 -3.59 7.91
N ALA A 154 9.63 -4.89 7.67
CA ALA A 154 10.28 -5.93 8.49
C ALA A 154 11.81 -5.79 8.46
N ALA A 155 12.41 -5.59 7.28
CA ALA A 155 13.83 -5.32 7.14
C ALA A 155 14.25 -3.99 7.79
N ALA A 156 13.38 -2.97 7.77
CA ALA A 156 13.60 -1.71 8.45
C ALA A 156 13.62 -1.87 9.99
N ILE A 157 12.77 -2.72 10.56
CA ILE A 157 12.79 -3.06 11.99
C ILE A 157 14.10 -3.76 12.35
N ASP A 158 14.54 -4.71 11.52
CA ASP A 158 15.81 -5.42 11.66
C ASP A 158 17.05 -4.57 11.31
N ARG A 159 16.86 -3.31 10.88
CA ARG A 159 17.90 -2.39 10.36
C ARG A 159 18.73 -2.95 9.18
N LYS A 160 18.15 -3.86 8.40
CA LYS A 160 18.72 -4.43 7.17
C LYS A 160 18.40 -3.55 5.96
N HIS A 161 19.05 -2.39 5.89
CA HIS A 161 18.78 -1.37 4.85
C HIS A 161 18.92 -1.86 3.39
N PRO A 162 19.91 -2.69 2.99
CA PRO A 162 19.94 -3.19 1.61
C PRO A 162 18.73 -4.06 1.27
N ALA A 163 18.31 -4.94 2.19
CA ALA A 163 17.10 -5.74 2.01
C ALA A 163 15.84 -4.86 1.96
N MET A 164 15.74 -3.86 2.84
CA MET A 164 14.64 -2.88 2.82
C MET A 164 14.52 -2.20 1.44
N LEU A 165 15.63 -1.72 0.90
CA LEU A 165 15.67 -1.04 -0.39
C LEU A 165 15.42 -1.99 -1.57
N GLY A 166 15.90 -3.23 -1.51
CA GLY A 166 15.58 -4.24 -2.52
C GLY A 166 14.08 -4.55 -2.58
N TRP A 167 13.42 -4.69 -1.42
CA TRP A 167 11.96 -4.84 -1.36
C TRP A 167 11.21 -3.60 -1.89
N CYS A 168 11.70 -2.39 -1.63
CA CYS A 168 11.14 -1.17 -2.23
C CYS A 168 11.27 -1.18 -3.76
N GLY A 169 12.42 -1.60 -4.31
CA GLY A 169 12.62 -1.72 -5.76
C GLY A 169 11.65 -2.70 -6.40
N LEU A 170 11.41 -3.86 -5.77
CA LEU A 170 10.41 -4.83 -6.22
C LEU A 170 8.99 -4.25 -6.17
N ALA A 171 8.63 -3.55 -5.09
CA ALA A 171 7.32 -2.93 -4.96
C ALA A 171 7.04 -1.91 -6.08
N ILE A 172 8.02 -1.05 -6.39
CA ILE A 172 7.94 -0.06 -7.48
C ILE A 172 7.86 -0.78 -8.84
N GLY A 173 8.58 -1.89 -9.01
CA GLY A 173 8.47 -2.72 -10.23
C GLY A 173 7.06 -3.26 -10.47
N ILE A 174 6.34 -3.59 -9.40
CA ILE A 174 4.95 -4.09 -9.48
C ILE A 174 3.96 -2.94 -9.74
N LYS A 175 4.06 -1.84 -8.98
CA LYS A 175 3.13 -0.71 -9.11
C LYS A 175 3.74 0.60 -8.65
N LEU A 176 3.47 1.68 -9.38
CA LEU A 176 3.94 3.03 -9.05
C LEU A 176 3.49 3.48 -7.65
N GLN A 177 2.29 3.07 -7.21
CA GLN A 177 1.71 3.43 -5.92
C GLN A 177 2.60 3.05 -4.72
N ALA A 178 3.58 2.17 -4.91
CA ALA A 178 4.62 1.92 -3.92
C ALA A 178 5.41 3.18 -3.51
N VAL A 179 5.46 4.24 -4.34
CA VAL A 179 6.13 5.51 -3.99
C VAL A 179 5.43 6.28 -2.87
N LEU A 180 4.16 5.96 -2.55
CA LEU A 180 3.38 6.64 -1.51
C LEU A 180 3.98 6.45 -0.10
N ILE A 181 4.76 5.38 0.14
CA ILE A 181 5.52 5.21 1.40
C ILE A 181 6.90 5.90 1.36
N GLY A 182 7.29 6.47 0.22
CA GLY A 182 8.60 7.08 -0.03
C GLY A 182 9.09 8.03 1.08
N PRO A 183 8.24 8.94 1.62
CA PRO A 183 8.66 9.83 2.71
C PRO A 183 9.18 9.07 3.94
N PHE A 184 8.53 7.97 4.34
CA PHE A 184 8.98 7.14 5.45
C PHE A 184 10.35 6.50 5.18
N ILE A 185 10.54 5.95 3.97
CA ILE A 185 11.81 5.34 3.57
C ILE A 185 12.93 6.38 3.61
N LEU A 186 12.71 7.56 3.02
CA LEU A 186 13.68 8.66 3.02
C LEU A 186 14.04 9.12 4.44
N VAL A 187 13.06 9.27 5.33
CA VAL A 187 13.32 9.57 6.75
C VAL A 187 14.27 8.53 7.34
N LEU A 188 14.05 7.23 7.11
CA LEU A 188 14.93 6.20 7.66
C LEU A 188 16.33 6.21 7.06
N LEU A 189 16.46 6.41 5.75
CA LEU A 189 17.77 6.47 5.10
C LEU A 189 18.62 7.61 5.67
N ILE A 190 18.03 8.79 5.86
CA ILE A 190 18.74 9.96 6.38
C ILE A 190 18.96 9.83 7.89
N ALA A 191 17.92 9.53 8.66
CA ALA A 191 18.00 9.42 10.13
C ALA A 191 19.01 8.37 10.59
N ARG A 192 19.10 7.27 9.84
CA ARG A 192 20.02 6.15 10.15
C ARG A 192 21.35 6.23 9.41
N ARG A 193 21.60 7.31 8.65
CA ARG A 193 22.84 7.56 7.89
C ARG A 193 23.20 6.37 6.98
N VAL A 194 22.22 5.86 6.25
CA VAL A 194 22.42 4.73 5.33
C VAL A 194 23.35 5.18 4.20
N PRO A 195 24.47 4.47 3.95
CA PRO A 195 25.43 4.86 2.92
C PRO A 195 24.78 5.01 1.54
N LEU A 196 25.15 6.04 0.77
CA LEU A 196 24.52 6.35 -0.53
C LEU A 196 24.60 5.20 -1.53
N HIS A 197 25.66 4.40 -1.53
CA HIS A 197 25.76 3.24 -2.42
C HIS A 197 24.67 2.18 -2.15
N HIS A 198 24.12 2.12 -0.94
CA HIS A 198 22.98 1.24 -0.67
C HIS A 198 21.71 1.72 -1.37
N TRP A 199 21.57 3.02 -1.62
CA TRP A 199 20.37 3.59 -2.24
C TRP A 199 20.17 3.05 -3.67
N LEU A 200 21.25 2.56 -4.29
CA LEU A 200 21.24 1.89 -5.59
C LEU A 200 20.51 0.55 -5.59
N TRP A 201 20.23 -0.07 -4.42
CA TRP A 201 19.46 -1.31 -4.36
C TRP A 201 18.04 -1.15 -4.90
N THR A 202 17.37 -0.03 -4.61
CA THR A 202 16.02 0.24 -5.14
C THR A 202 16.00 0.30 -6.67
N PRO A 203 16.77 1.17 -7.35
CA PRO A 203 16.78 1.21 -8.81
C PRO A 203 17.36 -0.06 -9.44
N ALA A 204 18.32 -0.73 -8.80
CA ALA A 204 18.87 -1.99 -9.32
C ALA A 204 17.83 -3.12 -9.33
N ILE A 205 17.10 -3.32 -8.23
CA ILE A 205 16.03 -4.34 -8.19
C ILE A 205 14.87 -3.93 -9.09
N TYR A 206 14.48 -2.65 -9.12
CA TYR A 206 13.49 -2.17 -10.10
C TYR A 206 13.89 -2.53 -11.53
N ALA A 207 15.11 -2.18 -11.97
CA ALA A 207 15.60 -2.51 -13.29
C ALA A 207 15.63 -4.03 -13.54
N LEU A 208 16.02 -4.84 -12.55
CA LEU A 208 16.00 -6.30 -12.66
C LEU A 208 14.60 -6.84 -12.96
N THR A 209 13.55 -6.23 -12.41
CA THR A 209 12.17 -6.65 -12.73
C THR A 209 11.77 -6.40 -14.18
N LEU A 210 12.46 -5.49 -14.88
CA LEU A 210 12.22 -5.16 -16.29
C LEU A 210 13.03 -6.02 -17.26
N VAL A 211 14.11 -6.65 -16.78
CA VAL A 211 15.05 -7.42 -17.62
C VAL A 211 14.37 -8.50 -18.46
N PRO A 212 13.44 -9.34 -17.95
CA PRO A 212 12.83 -10.38 -18.78
C PRO A 212 12.09 -9.83 -20.00
N ALA A 213 11.30 -8.77 -19.84
CA ALA A 213 10.62 -8.12 -20.96
C ALA A 213 11.59 -7.44 -21.92
N TRP A 214 12.62 -6.78 -21.40
CA TRP A 214 13.66 -6.17 -22.23
C TRP A 214 14.38 -7.21 -23.10
N LEU A 215 14.75 -8.36 -22.53
CA LEU A 215 15.39 -9.45 -23.27
C LEU A 215 14.44 -10.09 -24.30
N ALA A 216 13.12 -10.04 -24.07
CA ALA A 216 12.12 -10.51 -25.02
C ALA A 216 11.90 -9.54 -26.19
N GLY A 217 12.32 -8.28 -26.07
CA GLY A 217 12.27 -7.27 -27.14
C GLY A 217 11.59 -5.96 -26.76
N TRP A 218 10.94 -5.87 -25.59
CA TRP A 218 10.26 -4.65 -25.14
C TRP A 218 11.28 -3.49 -25.07
N PRO A 219 11.05 -2.37 -25.79
CA PRO A 219 11.99 -1.27 -25.78
C PRO A 219 12.24 -0.73 -24.37
N VAL A 220 13.52 -0.56 -24.01
CA VAL A 220 13.92 -0.11 -22.67
C VAL A 220 13.35 1.27 -22.33
N TYR A 221 13.18 2.13 -23.34
CA TYR A 221 12.58 3.45 -23.16
C TYR A 221 11.14 3.34 -22.64
N ASP A 222 10.31 2.49 -23.24
CA ASP A 222 8.91 2.31 -22.83
C ASP A 222 8.83 1.72 -21.41
N LEU A 223 9.68 0.74 -21.10
CA LEU A 223 9.78 0.13 -19.77
C LEU A 223 10.14 1.14 -18.67
N LEU A 224 11.06 2.07 -18.96
CA LEU A 224 11.48 3.09 -17.98
C LEU A 224 10.49 4.26 -17.87
N THR A 225 9.67 4.51 -18.89
CA THR A 225 8.80 5.69 -18.97
C THR A 225 7.32 5.39 -18.76
N ILE A 226 6.91 4.12 -18.60
CA ILE A 226 5.50 3.74 -18.48
C ILE A 226 4.76 4.52 -17.37
N TYR A 227 5.41 4.75 -16.23
CA TYR A 227 4.84 5.51 -15.12
C TYR A 227 4.76 7.01 -15.37
N ALA A 228 5.67 7.56 -16.18
CA ALA A 228 5.56 8.95 -16.60
C ALA A 228 4.36 9.14 -17.54
N GLY A 229 4.11 8.19 -18.44
CA GLY A 229 2.94 8.19 -19.32
C GLY A 229 1.61 8.08 -18.57
N GLN A 230 1.56 7.33 -17.46
CA GLN A 230 0.36 7.22 -16.62
C GLN A 230 -0.05 8.54 -15.97
N ALA A 231 0.90 9.42 -15.66
CA ALA A 231 0.61 10.66 -14.92
C ALA A 231 -0.38 11.57 -15.66
N ASP A 232 -0.47 11.45 -16.99
CA ASP A 232 -1.31 12.28 -17.85
C ASP A 232 -2.61 11.60 -18.31
N THR A 233 -2.91 10.39 -17.80
CA THR A 233 -4.09 9.64 -18.24
C THR A 233 -5.40 10.23 -17.70
N PHE A 234 -5.40 10.70 -16.44
CA PHE A 234 -6.61 11.21 -15.77
C PHE A 234 -6.49 12.69 -15.46
N HIS A 235 -7.52 13.45 -15.84
CA HIS A 235 -7.56 14.90 -15.69
C HIS A 235 -8.33 15.36 -14.46
N ASP A 236 -9.16 14.49 -13.88
CA ASP A 236 -9.86 14.76 -12.63
C ASP A 236 -8.90 14.84 -11.44
N ILE A 237 -9.14 15.79 -10.54
CA ILE A 237 -8.26 16.01 -9.39
C ILE A 237 -8.35 14.87 -8.36
N ALA A 238 -9.42 14.09 -8.38
CA ALA A 238 -9.58 12.86 -7.61
C ALA A 238 -10.48 11.87 -8.37
N LEU A 239 -10.12 10.60 -8.36
CA LEU A 239 -10.89 9.51 -8.97
C LEU A 239 -11.50 8.67 -7.85
N ASN A 240 -12.51 9.22 -7.18
CA ASN A 240 -13.15 8.62 -6.00
C ASN A 240 -12.19 8.30 -4.83
N ALA A 241 -11.01 8.91 -4.79
CA ALA A 241 -10.13 8.83 -3.62
C ALA A 241 -10.81 9.51 -2.41
N PRO A 242 -10.84 8.87 -1.22
CA PRO A 242 -11.39 9.49 0.00
C PRO A 242 -10.40 10.51 0.58
N ASN A 243 -10.15 11.60 -0.14
CA ASN A 243 -9.17 12.62 0.21
C ASN A 243 -9.74 14.05 0.09
N ILE A 244 -8.94 15.05 0.44
CA ILE A 244 -9.38 16.45 0.46
C ILE A 244 -9.77 16.97 -0.93
N TRP A 245 -9.16 16.44 -1.99
CA TRP A 245 -9.43 16.85 -3.37
C TRP A 245 -10.77 16.35 -3.87
N MET A 246 -11.24 15.22 -3.36
CA MET A 246 -12.60 14.76 -3.63
C MET A 246 -13.64 15.71 -3.05
N VAL A 247 -13.39 16.26 -1.86
CA VAL A 247 -14.25 17.30 -1.27
C VAL A 247 -14.19 18.58 -2.11
N ALA A 248 -12.99 19.01 -2.52
CA ALA A 248 -12.81 20.18 -3.39
C ALA A 248 -13.58 20.02 -4.71
N MET A 249 -13.47 18.85 -5.36
CA MET A 249 -14.18 18.53 -6.60
C MET A 249 -15.71 18.61 -6.42
N LEU A 250 -16.25 18.07 -5.33
CA LEU A 250 -17.69 18.13 -5.05
C LEU A 250 -18.21 19.56 -4.78
N LEU A 251 -17.32 20.45 -4.33
CA LEU A 251 -17.60 21.89 -4.17
C LEU A 251 -17.37 22.70 -5.45
N GLY A 252 -17.06 22.04 -6.58
CA GLY A 252 -16.80 22.70 -7.86
C GLY A 252 -15.38 23.24 -8.03
N ALA A 253 -14.45 22.92 -7.12
CA ALA A 253 -13.05 23.34 -7.18
C ALA A 253 -12.20 22.31 -7.94
N GLN A 254 -12.31 22.32 -9.26
CA GLN A 254 -11.50 21.51 -10.17
C GLN A 254 -10.96 22.38 -11.31
N SER A 255 -9.64 22.59 -11.33
CA SER A 255 -8.94 23.26 -12.42
C SER A 255 -7.47 22.85 -12.44
N TYR A 256 -6.74 23.25 -13.49
CA TYR A 256 -5.29 23.10 -13.55
C TYR A 256 -4.59 23.83 -12.40
N ASP A 257 -5.07 25.01 -12.02
CA ASP A 257 -4.50 25.78 -10.90
C ASP A 257 -4.71 25.07 -9.55
N ILE A 258 -5.91 24.49 -9.32
CA ILE A 258 -6.17 23.71 -8.10
C ILE A 258 -5.30 22.44 -8.10
N THR A 259 -5.10 21.80 -9.25
CA THR A 259 -4.19 20.65 -9.38
C THR A 259 -2.73 21.04 -9.07
N GLY A 260 -2.29 22.20 -9.55
CA GLY A 260 -0.98 22.77 -9.23
C GLY A 260 -0.83 23.05 -7.74
N LEU A 261 -1.84 23.67 -7.11
CA LEU A 261 -1.90 23.89 -5.67
C LEU A 261 -1.84 22.57 -4.89
N ALA A 262 -2.55 21.54 -5.35
CA ALA A 262 -2.52 20.22 -4.75
C ALA A 262 -1.14 19.60 -4.77
N MET A 263 -0.43 19.71 -5.90
CA MET A 263 0.95 19.25 -6.00
C MET A 263 1.88 20.00 -5.04
N VAL A 264 1.76 21.33 -4.96
CA VAL A 264 2.56 22.16 -4.03
C VAL A 264 2.26 21.77 -2.58
N ALA A 265 0.99 21.57 -2.22
CA ALA A 265 0.59 21.14 -0.89
C ALA A 265 1.16 19.76 -0.53
N ALA A 266 1.12 18.80 -1.46
CA ALA A 266 1.69 17.47 -1.27
C ALA A 266 3.20 17.54 -1.07
N VAL A 267 3.93 18.25 -1.93
CA VAL A 267 5.39 18.43 -1.82
C VAL A 267 5.76 19.12 -0.51
N GLY A 268 5.05 20.18 -0.14
CA GLY A 268 5.24 20.89 1.12
C GLY A 268 5.00 20.00 2.33
N ALA A 269 3.95 19.17 2.31
CA ALA A 269 3.66 18.23 3.39
C ALA A 269 4.72 17.12 3.50
N VAL A 270 5.22 16.59 2.38
CA VAL A 270 6.34 15.64 2.36
C VAL A 270 7.60 16.29 2.92
N ALA A 271 7.93 17.52 2.52
CA ALA A 271 9.08 18.24 3.05
C ALA A 271 8.96 18.48 4.56
N ALA A 272 7.77 18.87 5.04
CA ALA A 272 7.49 19.05 6.47
C ALA A 272 7.61 17.72 7.24
N TYR A 273 7.11 16.62 6.68
CA TYR A 273 7.26 15.27 7.23
C TYR A 273 8.74 14.89 7.36
N LEU A 274 9.55 15.07 6.31
CA LEU A 274 10.99 14.81 6.33
C LEU A 274 11.68 15.65 7.42
N ALA A 275 11.49 16.97 7.38
CA ALA A 275 12.09 17.90 8.33
C ALA A 275 11.77 17.56 9.78
N ARG A 276 10.53 17.13 10.06
CA ARG A 276 10.09 16.80 11.41
C ARG A 276 10.75 15.54 11.98
N PHE A 277 10.96 14.52 11.15
CA PHE A 277 11.27 13.17 11.63
C PHE A 277 12.72 12.71 11.38
N ILE A 278 13.47 13.35 10.49
CA ILE A 278 14.87 12.96 10.20
C ILE A 278 15.75 12.93 11.47
N ALA A 279 15.60 13.90 12.37
CA ALA A 279 16.43 13.96 13.58
C ALA A 279 16.08 12.92 14.64
N THR A 280 14.83 12.44 14.67
CA THR A 280 14.28 11.65 15.78
C THR A 280 14.02 10.18 15.42
N ALA A 281 13.71 9.89 14.15
CA ALA A 281 13.27 8.56 13.70
C ALA A 281 14.28 7.44 13.94
N ARG A 282 15.57 7.75 14.09
CA ARG A 282 16.60 6.75 14.41
C ARG A 282 16.40 6.08 15.78
N HIS A 283 15.70 6.76 16.69
CA HIS A 283 15.39 6.31 18.06
C HIS A 283 13.95 5.80 18.22
N PHE A 284 13.15 5.79 17.15
CA PHE A 284 11.75 5.38 17.23
C PHE A 284 11.63 3.91 17.61
N THR A 285 10.69 3.62 18.51
CA THR A 285 10.27 2.25 18.81
C THR A 285 9.62 1.62 17.58
N PRO A 286 9.53 0.28 17.48
CA PRO A 286 8.87 -0.37 16.36
C PRO A 286 7.41 0.10 16.13
N VAL A 287 6.67 0.38 17.21
CA VAL A 287 5.31 0.93 17.11
C VAL A 287 5.32 2.33 16.47
N MET A 288 6.24 3.20 16.89
CA MET A 288 6.40 4.53 16.30
C MET A 288 6.83 4.44 14.83
N LEU A 289 7.66 3.46 14.45
CA LEU A 289 8.03 3.23 13.05
C LEU A 289 6.84 2.83 12.18
N VAL A 290 5.99 1.91 12.66
CA VAL A 290 4.75 1.52 11.95
C VAL A 290 3.79 2.70 11.84
N ARG A 291 3.62 3.48 12.92
CA ARG A 291 2.79 4.70 12.91
C ARG A 291 3.32 5.74 11.93
N LEU A 292 4.64 5.95 11.89
CA LEU A 292 5.31 6.86 10.96
C LEU A 292 5.15 6.36 9.51
N ALA A 293 5.26 5.05 9.28
CA ALA A 293 5.04 4.42 7.98
C ALA A 293 3.60 4.55 7.51
N LEU A 294 2.60 4.41 8.40
CA LEU A 294 1.19 4.65 8.12
C LEU A 294 0.89 6.10 7.76
N LEU A 295 1.53 7.06 8.45
CA LEU A 295 1.34 8.48 8.19
C LEU A 295 1.77 8.87 6.77
N ALA A 296 2.77 8.21 6.18
CA ALA A 296 3.25 8.52 4.84
C ALA A 296 2.16 8.38 3.75
N PRO A 297 1.52 7.22 3.51
CA PRO A 297 0.44 7.09 2.54
C PRO A 297 -0.80 7.93 2.91
N LEU A 298 -1.08 8.15 4.20
CA LEU A 298 -2.17 9.05 4.62
C LEU A 298 -1.93 10.51 4.19
N ILE A 299 -0.68 10.98 4.23
CA ILE A 299 -0.30 12.31 3.74
C ILE A 299 -0.23 12.32 2.21
N THR A 300 0.45 11.34 1.60
CA THR A 300 0.70 11.37 0.16
C THR A 300 -0.58 11.10 -0.63
N ALA A 301 -1.29 10.00 -0.41
CA ALA A 301 -2.57 9.75 -1.09
C ALA A 301 -3.67 10.73 -0.65
N GLY A 302 -3.53 11.30 0.55
CA GLY A 302 -4.42 12.34 1.07
C GLY A 302 -4.27 13.71 0.40
N LEU A 303 -3.08 14.04 -0.12
CA LEU A 303 -2.75 15.37 -0.64
C LEU A 303 -2.25 15.39 -2.08
N LEU A 304 -1.82 14.28 -2.66
CA LEU A 304 -1.53 14.23 -4.10
C LEU A 304 -2.84 14.32 -4.90
N PRO A 305 -2.85 15.06 -6.02
CA PRO A 305 -3.97 15.05 -6.95
C PRO A 305 -3.99 13.74 -7.75
N ARG A 306 -5.09 13.50 -8.47
CA ARG A 306 -5.29 12.36 -9.40
C ARG A 306 -5.18 10.99 -8.71
N MET A 307 -5.49 10.92 -7.41
CA MET A 307 -5.49 9.66 -6.66
C MET A 307 -6.80 8.89 -6.89
N HIS A 308 -6.72 7.55 -6.90
CA HIS A 308 -7.87 6.66 -7.03
C HIS A 308 -8.39 6.14 -5.69
N GLU A 309 -9.62 5.64 -5.68
CA GLU A 309 -10.33 5.02 -4.54
C GLU A 309 -9.52 3.95 -3.81
N ARG A 310 -8.68 3.20 -4.54
CA ARG A 310 -7.90 2.07 -4.03
C ARG A 310 -6.50 2.42 -3.52
N TYR A 311 -6.05 3.67 -3.68
CA TYR A 311 -4.65 4.04 -3.39
C TYR A 311 -4.33 4.11 -1.89
N PHE A 312 -5.34 4.02 -1.03
CA PHE A 312 -5.16 3.91 0.42
C PHE A 312 -4.94 2.46 0.91
N LEU A 313 -4.91 1.45 0.02
CA LEU A 313 -4.76 0.05 0.45
C LEU A 313 -3.53 -0.21 1.31
N LEU A 314 -2.38 0.44 1.06
CA LEU A 314 -1.24 0.31 1.96
C LEU A 314 -1.52 0.89 3.36
N ALA A 315 -2.23 2.03 3.43
CA ALA A 315 -2.63 2.63 4.70
C ALA A 315 -3.61 1.71 5.46
N ASP A 316 -4.54 1.07 4.76
CA ASP A 316 -5.46 0.07 5.34
C ASP A 316 -4.70 -1.06 6.05
N VAL A 317 -3.72 -1.64 5.37
CA VAL A 317 -2.91 -2.73 5.93
C VAL A 317 -2.06 -2.24 7.11
N LEU A 318 -1.40 -1.09 6.98
CA LEU A 318 -0.55 -0.54 8.03
C LEU A 318 -1.35 -0.10 9.27
N ALA A 319 -2.58 0.39 9.09
CA ALA A 319 -3.47 0.75 10.18
C ALA A 319 -3.92 -0.50 10.96
N LEU A 320 -4.22 -1.61 10.28
CA LEU A 320 -4.48 -2.89 10.94
C LEU A 320 -3.25 -3.39 11.71
N VAL A 321 -2.04 -3.32 11.11
CA VAL A 321 -0.80 -3.67 11.82
C VAL A 321 -0.63 -2.80 13.07
N LEU A 322 -0.85 -1.49 12.98
CA LEU A 322 -0.75 -0.56 14.12
C LEU A 322 -1.73 -0.95 15.24
N ALA A 323 -2.99 -1.23 14.91
CA ALA A 323 -4.00 -1.64 15.86
C ALA A 323 -3.67 -2.98 16.56
N ILE A 324 -3.01 -3.91 15.86
CA ILE A 324 -2.58 -5.20 16.41
C ILE A 324 -1.43 -5.02 17.41
N ILE A 325 -0.41 -4.23 17.04
CA ILE A 325 0.82 -4.10 17.84
C ILE A 325 0.67 -3.12 19.02
N SER A 326 -0.36 -2.27 18.95
CA SER A 326 -0.70 -1.27 19.97
C SER A 326 -2.23 -1.27 20.14
N PRO A 327 -2.80 -2.27 20.84
CA PRO A 327 -4.25 -2.50 20.90
C PRO A 327 -4.98 -1.54 21.85
N ASN A 328 -4.62 -0.26 21.82
CA ASN A 328 -5.35 0.80 22.50
C ASN A 328 -6.57 1.24 21.67
N ARG A 329 -7.54 1.90 22.31
CA ARG A 329 -8.76 2.36 21.63
C ARG A 329 -8.49 3.35 20.50
N SER A 330 -7.42 4.14 20.59
CA SER A 330 -7.06 5.14 19.57
C SER A 330 -6.60 4.48 18.28
N ASP A 331 -5.79 3.44 18.36
CA ASP A 331 -5.20 2.78 17.19
C ASP A 331 -6.21 1.88 16.48
N TRP A 332 -7.14 1.27 17.23
CA TRP A 332 -8.32 0.64 16.65
C TRP A 332 -9.26 1.63 15.96
N ARG A 333 -9.41 2.85 16.49
CA ARG A 333 -10.17 3.92 15.81
C ARG A 333 -9.50 4.36 14.51
N ILE A 334 -8.18 4.47 14.49
CA ILE A 334 -7.43 4.76 13.26
C ILE A 334 -7.75 3.68 12.21
N ALA A 335 -7.58 2.40 12.55
CA ALA A 335 -7.89 1.31 11.61
C ALA A 335 -9.34 1.34 11.09
N ALA A 336 -10.31 1.60 11.97
CA ALA A 336 -11.72 1.71 11.59
C ALA A 336 -11.98 2.90 10.66
N TYR A 337 -11.36 4.06 10.92
CA TYR A 337 -11.53 5.24 10.09
C TYR A 337 -10.87 5.12 8.71
N VAL A 338 -9.65 4.56 8.63
CA VAL A 338 -9.00 4.30 7.35
C VAL A 338 -9.85 3.33 6.52
N GLN A 339 -10.29 2.22 7.12
CA GLN A 339 -11.17 1.26 6.44
C GLN A 339 -12.48 1.89 5.98
N LEU A 340 -13.15 2.67 6.83
CA LEU A 340 -14.41 3.33 6.47
C LEU A 340 -14.23 4.29 5.29
N GLY A 341 -13.17 5.11 5.30
CA GLY A 341 -12.86 6.01 4.20
C GLY A 341 -12.61 5.26 2.89
N SER A 342 -11.74 4.24 2.92
CA SER A 342 -11.43 3.40 1.75
C SER A 342 -12.67 2.68 1.20
N ILE A 343 -13.50 2.10 2.07
CA ILE A 343 -14.75 1.41 1.67
C ILE A 343 -15.71 2.39 1.00
N LEU A 344 -15.88 3.60 1.53
CA LEU A 344 -16.73 4.62 0.92
C LEU A 344 -16.21 5.08 -0.44
N GLY A 345 -14.90 5.20 -0.63
CA GLY A 345 -14.29 5.46 -1.93
C GLY A 345 -14.56 4.33 -2.94
N LEU A 346 -14.38 3.08 -2.52
CA LEU A 346 -14.66 1.90 -3.35
C LEU A 346 -16.14 1.82 -3.74
N PHE A 347 -17.06 2.07 -2.81
CA PHE A 347 -18.48 2.14 -3.12
C PHE A 347 -18.85 3.30 -4.05
N ALA A 348 -18.20 4.46 -3.90
CA ALA A 348 -18.38 5.59 -4.81
C ALA A 348 -18.09 5.17 -6.26
N TYR A 349 -16.99 4.43 -6.48
CA TYR A 349 -16.66 3.84 -7.78
C TYR A 349 -17.72 2.83 -8.24
N CYS A 350 -18.09 1.86 -7.40
CA CYS A 350 -19.00 0.78 -7.81
C CYS A 350 -20.43 1.25 -8.10
N VAL A 351 -20.94 2.24 -7.36
CA VAL A 351 -22.32 2.74 -7.51
C VAL A 351 -22.38 3.97 -8.43
N GLY A 352 -21.23 4.60 -8.73
CA GLY A 352 -21.17 5.82 -9.52
C GLY A 352 -21.64 7.06 -8.74
N TRP A 353 -21.43 7.07 -7.42
CA TRP A 353 -21.85 8.15 -6.51
C TRP A 353 -20.64 8.83 -5.84
N PRO A 354 -20.05 9.85 -6.50
CA PRO A 354 -18.78 10.44 -6.05
C PRO A 354 -18.86 11.09 -4.65
N TRP A 355 -20.05 11.55 -4.24
CA TRP A 355 -20.26 12.13 -2.91
C TRP A 355 -19.90 11.18 -1.77
N MET A 356 -20.00 9.85 -1.97
CA MET A 356 -19.61 8.86 -0.97
C MET A 356 -18.11 8.94 -0.66
N ALA A 357 -17.26 9.12 -1.69
CA ALA A 357 -15.83 9.31 -1.52
C ALA A 357 -15.52 10.63 -0.78
N GLY A 358 -16.29 11.69 -1.07
CA GLY A 358 -16.20 12.96 -0.32
C GLY A 358 -16.53 12.79 1.17
N VAL A 359 -17.57 12.03 1.51
CA VAL A 359 -17.89 11.66 2.91
C VAL A 359 -16.78 10.79 3.50
N GLY A 360 -16.21 9.88 2.71
CA GLY A 360 -15.07 9.04 3.09
C GLY A 360 -13.79 9.81 3.42
N ALA A 361 -13.62 11.03 2.89
CA ALA A 361 -12.50 11.89 3.24
C ALA A 361 -12.52 12.31 4.72
N ILE A 362 -13.69 12.43 5.35
CA ILE A 362 -13.82 12.83 6.76
C ILE A 362 -13.12 11.84 7.71
N PRO A 363 -13.46 10.53 7.73
CA PRO A 363 -12.74 9.58 8.56
C PRO A 363 -11.27 9.46 8.15
N MET A 364 -10.92 9.60 6.87
CA MET A 364 -9.52 9.57 6.44
C MET A 364 -8.70 10.72 7.05
N LEU A 365 -9.24 11.95 7.07
CA LEU A 365 -8.61 13.11 7.72
C LEU A 365 -8.48 12.91 9.24
N LEU A 366 -9.52 12.35 9.89
CA LEU A 366 -9.47 12.02 11.31
C LEU A 366 -8.39 10.96 11.61
N ALA A 367 -8.27 9.93 10.78
CA ALA A 367 -7.22 8.92 10.89
C ALA A 367 -5.83 9.53 10.74
N THR A 368 -5.63 10.43 9.76
CA THR A 368 -4.38 11.15 9.55
C THR A 368 -4.00 11.96 10.80
N TRP A 369 -4.94 12.72 11.34
CA TRP A 369 -4.71 13.49 12.57
C TRP A 369 -4.35 12.60 13.77
N LEU A 370 -5.13 11.55 14.03
CA LEU A 370 -4.88 10.62 15.14
C LEU A 370 -3.56 9.85 14.99
N THR A 371 -3.13 9.59 13.76
CA THR A 371 -1.83 8.98 13.46
C THR A 371 -0.69 9.98 13.72
N ALA A 372 -0.85 11.23 13.31
CA ALA A 372 0.16 12.27 13.44
C ALA A 372 0.34 12.79 14.87
N ALA A 373 -0.75 12.99 15.64
CA ALA A 373 -0.72 13.71 16.91
C ALA A 373 0.33 13.16 17.91
N PRO A 374 0.41 11.83 18.15
CA PRO A 374 1.41 11.28 19.08
C PRO A 374 2.86 11.37 18.58
N LEU A 375 3.06 11.52 17.26
CA LEU A 375 4.39 11.73 16.66
C LEU A 375 4.84 13.20 16.75
N LEU A 376 3.90 14.13 16.88
CA LEU A 376 4.17 15.57 16.93
C LEU A 376 4.49 16.07 18.34
N GLN A 377 3.96 15.41 19.38
CA GLN A 377 4.26 15.78 20.77
C GLN A 377 5.78 15.74 21.03
N PRO A 378 6.36 16.76 21.68
CA PRO A 378 7.71 16.68 22.23
C PRO A 378 7.78 15.46 23.14
N ALA A 379 8.89 14.72 23.15
CA ALA A 379 9.00 13.65 24.12
C ALA A 379 8.95 14.29 25.51
N ALA A 380 8.06 13.81 26.38
CA ALA A 380 7.82 14.39 27.71
C ALA A 380 9.05 14.40 28.63
N ASN A 381 10.22 13.97 28.14
CA ASN A 381 11.48 13.87 28.86
C ASN A 381 12.70 14.44 28.11
N ASP A 382 12.50 15.32 27.13
CA ASP A 382 13.61 16.03 26.45
C ASP A 382 14.11 17.23 27.26
N ASN A 383 14.30 17.08 28.58
CA ASN A 383 15.06 18.04 29.36
C ASN A 383 16.53 17.60 29.38
N PRO A 384 17.41 18.14 28.50
CA PRO A 384 18.83 17.79 28.48
C PRO A 384 19.56 18.15 29.79
N LEU A 385 18.92 18.89 30.71
CA LEU A 385 19.46 19.22 32.03
C LEU A 385 19.37 18.07 33.03
N LEU A 386 18.48 17.08 32.85
CA LEU A 386 18.37 15.93 33.76
C LEU A 386 19.35 14.80 33.42
N ALA A 387 19.92 14.80 32.21
CA ALA A 387 20.91 13.80 31.79
C ALA A 387 22.35 14.09 32.29
N ARG A 388 22.56 15.14 33.10
CA ARG A 388 23.88 15.54 33.63
C ARG A 388 24.11 15.24 35.11
N THR A 389 23.17 14.56 35.77
CA THR A 389 23.33 14.14 37.16
C THR A 389 22.83 12.71 37.30
N ILE A 390 23.75 11.75 37.20
CA ILE A 390 23.96 10.57 38.05
C ILE A 390 25.14 9.79 37.46
#